data_AF-A0A6A3CCG1-F1
#
_entry.id   AF-A0A6A3CCG1-F1
#
_cell.length_a   1.000
_cell.length_b   1.000
_cell.length_c   1.000
_cell.angle_alpha   90.00
_cell.angle_beta   90.00
_cell.angle_gamma   90.00
#
_symmetry.space_group_name_H-M   'P 1'
#
loop_
_entity.id
_entity.type
_entity.pdbx_description
1 polymer ?
#
loop_
_entity_poly.entity_id
_entity_poly.type
_entity_poly.pdbx_seq_one_letter_code
_entity_poly.pdbx_strand_id
1 'polypeptide(L)'
;MFASDMNPARDAGRVSKAGMVLFPIQFTWPYGGRSVSVSGSFNGWTELVQMSQVEGCPNIFKAVCAVPHGSHEYKFLVDGEWRRDEQQPYRTSEYGVVNTFDTRPVPAEVVPQQLSADILNPVMPRISEEDVQAARSQISAFLAAHTAYELLPESGKVVALAVDLPVKQAFHILAEQGIPVAPLWDFSKGKFVGVISASDFILILRELGNHGSNLTEEELETHTISAWKEGKAYLNGQVDGHGRPIPRQIIFAGPSDNLKDLVLKFMQNGFATIPVIHSSSEDGSLPQLLHLASLSGILKCVCRYFRHGYGSFPMLQLPICAIPLGTWVPRIGESNCRPFAMLRPNGSLSSALNMLVQAGVSSIPIVDDNDSLVDIYSRSDITALTKGRAYTHNLNDMTVYQALQLGQDSSAPFEMRSQRCQMCLRTDTLLKVMEQLANPGVRRIVIVEAGSNRVEGIISLTDVFRCNSKPPLSKVTAIPHTGESSLSRTKILFNHWNDTYCFFACTIIIIFRIVGASFVNFKMIFIFFLQNLFIYHSLAKPIVSPW
;
A
#
# COMPACT_ATOMS: atom_id res chain seq x y z
N MET A 1 72.18 9.92 -7.06
CA MET A 1 73.08 10.46 -6.02
C MET A 1 72.31 11.50 -5.23
N PHE A 2 72.26 11.32 -3.90
CA PHE A 2 71.94 12.26 -2.81
C PHE A 2 70.55 12.93 -2.69
N ALA A 3 69.74 12.37 -1.79
CA ALA A 3 69.10 12.94 -0.58
C ALA A 3 68.57 14.39 -0.53
N SER A 4 67.38 14.59 0.04
CA SER A 4 67.20 15.02 1.46
C SER A 4 65.72 15.23 1.84
N ASP A 5 65.42 14.85 3.09
CA ASP A 5 64.19 15.16 3.85
C ASP A 5 63.82 16.65 3.83
N MET A 6 62.52 16.95 3.95
CA MET A 6 62.00 18.09 4.72
C MET A 6 60.47 18.00 4.81
N ASN A 7 59.98 17.76 6.03
CA ASN A 7 58.64 18.15 6.46
C ASN A 7 58.84 19.44 7.29
N PRO A 8 58.10 20.53 7.05
CA PRO A 8 57.10 20.92 8.04
C PRO A 8 55.84 21.60 7.48
N ALA A 9 54.81 21.62 8.33
CA ALA A 9 53.51 22.25 8.14
C ALA A 9 53.55 23.79 8.06
N ARG A 10 52.44 24.34 7.51
CA ARG A 10 51.99 25.75 7.39
C ARG A 10 52.69 26.50 6.24
N ASP A 11 52.02 27.17 5.31
CA ASP A 11 50.84 28.01 5.45
C ASP A 11 50.22 28.36 4.08
N ALA A 12 48.98 28.81 4.12
CA ALA A 12 48.30 29.74 3.21
C ALA A 12 48.24 29.46 1.68
N GLY A 13 47.06 28.99 1.27
CA GLY A 13 46.20 29.74 0.36
C GLY A 13 46.76 30.15 -1.01
N ARG A 14 46.59 29.29 -2.00
CA ARG A 14 46.35 29.73 -3.39
C ARG A 14 45.09 29.08 -3.94
N VAL A 15 44.02 29.86 -3.84
CA VAL A 15 42.79 29.69 -4.62
C VAL A 15 43.12 29.89 -6.10
N SER A 16 42.84 28.87 -6.91
CA SER A 16 42.65 29.00 -8.35
C SER A 16 41.44 28.18 -8.79
N LYS A 17 40.29 28.86 -8.82
CA LYS A 17 39.24 28.81 -9.86
C LYS A 17 38.86 27.43 -10.42
N ALA A 18 37.76 26.87 -9.91
CA ALA A 18 36.51 26.70 -10.66
C ALA A 18 35.45 26.10 -9.72
N GLY A 19 34.26 26.70 -9.68
CA GLY A 19 33.12 26.18 -8.91
C GLY A 19 32.54 24.93 -9.57
N MET A 20 33.27 23.82 -9.51
CA MET A 20 32.83 22.54 -10.07
C MET A 20 32.02 21.77 -9.03
N VAL A 21 30.76 21.50 -9.35
CA VAL A 21 29.90 20.58 -8.58
C VAL A 21 30.49 19.18 -8.69
N LEU A 22 30.79 18.55 -7.55
CA LEU A 22 31.31 17.18 -7.45
C LEU A 22 30.20 16.23 -6.97
N PHE A 23 30.12 15.05 -7.57
CA PHE A 23 29.15 14.00 -7.26
C PHE A 23 29.85 12.80 -6.61
N PRO A 24 29.29 12.21 -5.54
CA PRO A 24 29.85 10.99 -4.96
C PRO A 24 29.57 9.80 -5.88
N ILE A 25 30.62 9.26 -6.52
CA ILE A 25 30.54 8.08 -7.39
C ILE A 25 31.22 6.91 -6.67
N GLN A 26 30.50 5.79 -6.54
CA GLN A 26 31.03 4.57 -5.96
C GLN A 26 31.72 3.71 -7.02
N PHE A 27 33.02 3.53 -6.87
CA PHE A 27 33.83 2.57 -7.63
C PHE A 27 33.85 1.23 -6.90
N THR A 28 33.67 0.14 -7.65
CA THR A 28 33.69 -1.23 -7.11
C THR A 28 34.68 -2.07 -7.88
N TRP A 29 35.54 -2.82 -7.18
CA TRP A 29 36.47 -3.79 -7.75
C TRP A 29 36.13 -5.19 -7.23
N PRO A 30 35.60 -6.10 -8.08
CA PRO A 30 35.10 -7.40 -7.63
C PRO A 30 36.11 -8.57 -7.68
N TYR A 31 37.37 -8.33 -8.09
CA TYR A 31 38.31 -9.39 -8.46
C TYR A 31 39.36 -9.74 -7.38
N GLY A 32 39.19 -9.23 -6.15
CA GLY A 32 40.14 -9.42 -5.06
C GLY A 32 41.48 -8.68 -5.24
N GLY A 33 42.34 -8.76 -4.22
CA GLY A 33 43.64 -8.08 -4.14
C GLY A 33 44.05 -7.88 -2.67
N ARG A 34 45.33 -7.58 -2.41
CA ARG A 34 45.80 -7.21 -1.06
C ARG A 34 45.74 -5.70 -0.82
N SER A 35 46.02 -4.91 -1.85
CA SER A 35 45.88 -3.45 -1.84
C SER A 35 45.24 -3.00 -3.15
N VAL A 36 44.07 -2.38 -3.04
CA VAL A 36 43.31 -1.88 -4.18
C VAL A 36 43.09 -0.38 -4.02
N SER A 37 43.48 0.39 -5.03
CA SER A 37 43.24 1.83 -5.11
C SER A 37 42.63 2.20 -6.46
N VAL A 38 41.94 3.33 -6.54
CA VAL A 38 41.39 3.87 -7.79
C VAL A 38 41.92 5.27 -8.07
N SER A 39 42.19 5.58 -9.34
CA SER A 39 42.58 6.91 -9.81
C SER A 39 41.96 7.19 -11.16
N GLY A 40 41.79 8.46 -11.51
CA GLY A 40 41.20 8.82 -12.78
C GLY A 40 41.27 10.30 -13.13
N SER A 41 40.67 10.66 -14.25
CA SER A 41 40.56 12.04 -14.74
C SER A 41 39.97 13.02 -13.71
N PHE A 42 39.11 12.54 -12.80
CA PHE A 42 38.47 13.36 -11.77
C PHE A 42 39.41 13.84 -10.66
N ASN A 43 40.54 13.17 -10.45
CA ASN A 43 41.61 13.62 -9.56
C ASN A 43 42.91 13.85 -10.33
N GLY A 44 42.82 14.13 -11.64
CA GLY A 44 43.96 14.44 -12.50
C GLY A 44 45.01 13.32 -12.61
N TRP A 45 44.66 12.08 -12.26
CA TRP A 45 45.60 10.96 -12.18
C TRP A 45 46.76 11.16 -11.17
N THR A 46 46.64 12.12 -10.24
CA THR A 46 47.71 12.44 -9.28
C THR A 46 47.56 11.73 -7.94
N GLU A 47 46.32 11.40 -7.56
CA GLU A 47 46.02 10.75 -6.27
C GLU A 47 45.53 9.31 -6.46
N LEU A 48 45.93 8.43 -5.54
CA LEU A 48 45.44 7.05 -5.45
C LEU A 48 44.45 6.96 -4.28
N VAL A 49 43.17 6.79 -4.58
CA VAL A 49 42.13 6.64 -3.56
C VAL A 49 42.09 5.19 -3.12
N GLN A 50 42.55 4.91 -1.89
CA GLN A 50 42.55 3.56 -1.33
C GLN A 50 41.12 3.05 -1.15
N MET A 51 40.85 1.81 -1.58
CA MET A 51 39.54 1.18 -1.51
C MET A 51 39.43 0.31 -0.25
N SER A 52 38.22 0.25 0.32
CA SER A 52 37.91 -0.56 1.51
C SER A 52 37.28 -1.89 1.09
N GLN A 53 37.72 -2.98 1.72
CA GLN A 53 37.14 -4.31 1.55
C GLN A 53 35.72 -4.35 2.16
N VAL A 54 34.76 -4.95 1.45
CA VAL A 54 33.37 -5.05 1.91
C VAL A 54 33.24 -6.14 2.98
N GLU A 55 32.60 -5.83 4.10
CA GLU A 55 32.33 -6.80 5.17
C GLU A 55 31.57 -8.02 4.64
N GLY A 56 32.09 -9.21 4.93
CA GLY A 56 31.52 -10.49 4.46
C GLY A 56 31.88 -10.90 3.02
N CYS A 57 32.57 -10.07 2.25
CA CYS A 57 32.95 -10.35 0.86
C CYS A 57 34.44 -10.07 0.61
N PRO A 58 35.34 -11.05 0.79
CA PRO A 58 36.78 -10.78 0.77
C PRO A 58 37.36 -10.36 -0.58
N ASN A 59 36.61 -10.59 -1.67
CA ASN A 59 37.06 -10.26 -3.02
C ASN A 59 36.56 -8.90 -3.52
N ILE A 60 35.73 -8.19 -2.75
CA ILE A 60 35.10 -6.94 -3.21
C ILE A 60 35.66 -5.75 -2.46
N PHE A 61 36.18 -4.78 -3.23
CA PHE A 61 36.67 -3.50 -2.73
C PHE A 61 35.79 -2.36 -3.24
N LYS A 62 35.52 -1.35 -2.40
CA LYS A 62 34.73 -0.17 -2.75
C LYS A 62 35.41 1.12 -2.31
N ALA A 63 35.25 2.17 -3.10
CA ALA A 63 35.60 3.55 -2.74
C ALA A 63 34.57 4.51 -3.32
N VAL A 64 34.32 5.62 -2.62
CA VAL A 64 33.49 6.70 -3.11
C VAL A 64 34.39 7.90 -3.39
N CYS A 65 34.43 8.37 -4.64
CA CYS A 65 35.19 9.55 -5.03
C CYS A 65 34.24 10.69 -5.41
N ALA A 66 34.64 11.91 -5.09
CA ALA A 66 33.95 13.11 -5.53
C ALA A 66 34.39 13.42 -6.97
N VAL A 67 33.49 13.22 -7.93
CA VAL A 67 33.77 13.30 -9.36
C VAL A 67 33.02 14.50 -9.95
N PRO A 68 33.66 15.38 -10.74
CA PRO A 68 32.96 16.44 -11.46
C PRO A 68 31.86 15.94 -12.40
N HIS A 69 31.06 16.86 -12.93
CA HIS A 69 30.21 16.57 -14.10
C HIS A 69 31.09 16.42 -15.35
N GLY A 70 30.77 15.48 -16.23
CA GLY A 70 31.52 15.22 -17.45
C GLY A 70 31.72 13.74 -17.77
N SER A 71 32.47 13.49 -18.84
CA SER A 71 32.94 12.15 -19.16
C SER A 71 34.28 11.93 -18.45
N HIS A 72 34.38 10.83 -17.71
CA HIS A 72 35.52 10.55 -16.85
C HIS A 72 36.15 9.20 -17.19
N GLU A 73 37.48 9.21 -17.25
CA GLU A 73 38.33 8.02 -17.36
C GLU A 73 38.87 7.63 -15.98
N TYR A 74 38.99 6.34 -15.70
CA TYR A 74 39.54 5.81 -14.45
C TYR A 74 40.19 4.44 -14.61
N LYS A 75 41.04 4.06 -13.65
CA LYS A 75 41.74 2.77 -13.59
C LYS A 75 41.99 2.37 -12.14
N PHE A 76 42.10 1.06 -11.90
CA PHE A 76 42.43 0.52 -10.59
C PHE A 76 43.91 0.19 -10.51
N LEU A 77 44.53 0.45 -9.37
CA LEU A 77 45.85 -0.05 -9.02
C LEU A 77 45.66 -1.20 -8.03
N VAL A 78 45.93 -2.43 -8.46
CA VAL A 78 45.72 -3.66 -7.68
C VAL A 78 47.08 -4.30 -7.46
N ASP A 79 47.53 -4.39 -6.21
CA ASP A 79 48.81 -4.99 -5.82
C ASP A 79 50.03 -4.43 -6.59
N GLY A 80 49.98 -3.14 -6.94
CA GLY A 80 51.03 -2.44 -7.68
C GLY A 80 50.90 -2.50 -9.20
N GLU A 81 49.89 -3.21 -9.74
CA GLU A 81 49.63 -3.30 -11.18
C GLU A 81 48.37 -2.53 -11.58
N TRP A 82 48.45 -1.78 -12.67
CA TRP A 82 47.31 -1.04 -13.21
C TRP A 82 46.35 -1.97 -13.97
N ARG A 83 45.13 -2.11 -13.45
CA ARG A 83 44.08 -2.98 -13.99
C ARG A 83 42.81 -2.21 -14.31
N ARG A 84 42.03 -2.76 -15.25
CA ARG A 84 40.70 -2.28 -15.61
C ARG A 84 39.66 -3.32 -15.17
N ASP A 85 38.45 -2.86 -14.91
CA ASP A 85 37.30 -3.73 -14.79
C ASP A 85 36.84 -4.12 -16.22
N GLU A 86 36.87 -5.41 -16.53
CA GLU A 86 36.51 -5.92 -17.87
C GLU A 86 35.01 -5.82 -18.15
N GLN A 87 34.17 -5.66 -17.12
CA GLN A 87 32.72 -5.55 -17.25
C GLN A 87 32.25 -4.10 -17.44
N GLN A 88 33.14 -3.12 -17.30
CA GLN A 88 32.82 -1.71 -17.44
C GLN A 88 33.19 -1.16 -18.82
N PRO A 89 32.50 -0.12 -19.32
CA PRO A 89 32.88 0.56 -20.54
C PRO A 89 34.34 1.01 -20.49
N TYR A 90 35.06 0.93 -21.61
CA TYR A 90 36.47 1.27 -21.68
C TYR A 90 36.81 2.06 -22.96
N ARG A 91 37.91 2.80 -22.90
CA ARG A 91 38.49 3.52 -24.03
C ARG A 91 40.02 3.41 -23.96
N THR A 92 40.68 3.55 -25.11
CA THR A 92 42.13 3.71 -25.18
C THR A 92 42.47 5.20 -25.14
N SER A 93 43.25 5.61 -24.14
CA SER A 93 43.76 6.98 -23.99
C SER A 93 45.28 6.98 -23.79
N GLU A 94 45.86 8.15 -23.49
CA GLU A 94 47.30 8.30 -23.20
C GLU A 94 47.77 7.53 -21.96
N TYR A 95 46.83 7.09 -21.11
CA TYR A 95 47.06 6.24 -19.93
C TYR A 95 46.85 4.73 -20.22
N GLY A 96 46.80 4.36 -21.51
CA GLY A 96 46.54 3.02 -22.00
C GLY A 96 45.04 2.71 -22.07
N VAL A 97 44.66 1.44 -21.88
CA VAL A 97 43.24 1.04 -21.82
C VAL A 97 42.69 1.34 -20.43
N VAL A 98 41.69 2.22 -20.36
CA VAL A 98 41.07 2.75 -19.11
C VAL A 98 39.55 2.57 -19.14
N ASN A 99 38.91 2.47 -17.98
CA ASN A 99 37.45 2.44 -17.87
C ASN A 99 36.87 3.86 -18.00
N THR A 100 35.62 3.98 -18.46
CA THR A 100 34.96 5.26 -18.73
C THR A 100 33.53 5.32 -18.20
N PHE A 101 33.11 6.46 -17.67
CA PHE A 101 31.71 6.73 -17.27
C PHE A 101 31.34 8.21 -17.46
N ASP A 102 30.04 8.50 -17.62
CA ASP A 102 29.52 9.86 -17.81
C ASP A 102 28.67 10.32 -16.62
N THR A 103 28.99 11.48 -16.04
CA THR A 103 28.17 12.18 -15.03
C THR A 103 27.32 13.25 -15.75
N ARG A 104 26.09 12.91 -16.16
CA ARG A 104 25.18 13.85 -16.83
C ARG A 104 24.46 14.77 -15.82
N PRO A 105 24.27 16.07 -16.13
CA PRO A 105 23.71 17.04 -15.20
C PRO A 105 22.18 16.98 -15.13
N VAL A 106 21.65 17.12 -13.91
CA VAL A 106 20.30 17.62 -13.65
C VAL A 106 20.38 19.18 -13.69
N PRO A 107 19.47 19.91 -14.36
CA PRO A 107 19.56 21.38 -14.46
C PRO A 107 19.40 22.04 -13.08
N ALA A 108 20.21 23.07 -12.85
CA ALA A 108 20.41 23.73 -11.56
C ALA A 108 19.66 25.08 -11.45
N GLU A 109 18.89 25.25 -10.38
CA GLU A 109 18.73 26.48 -9.58
C GLU A 109 18.56 25.98 -8.13
N VAL A 110 19.37 26.32 -7.13
CA VAL A 110 19.56 27.62 -6.47
C VAL A 110 20.90 27.58 -5.67
N VAL A 111 21.61 28.71 -5.63
CA VAL A 111 22.88 28.94 -4.91
C VAL A 111 22.72 28.79 -3.38
N PRO A 112 23.67 28.16 -2.65
CA PRO A 112 23.58 27.97 -1.21
C PRO A 112 24.16 29.15 -0.42
N GLN A 113 23.39 29.68 0.53
CA GLN A 113 23.95 30.48 1.62
C GLN A 113 23.95 29.65 2.92
N GLN A 114 25.18 29.44 3.41
CA GLN A 114 25.61 29.18 4.79
C GLN A 114 24.93 28.02 5.55
N LEU A 115 25.67 26.91 5.64
CA LEU A 115 25.48 25.90 6.69
C LEU A 115 26.80 25.69 7.42
N SER A 116 26.83 26.22 8.65
CA SER A 116 27.67 25.74 9.74
C SER A 116 27.29 24.31 10.14
N ALA A 117 28.21 23.64 10.80
CA ALA A 117 28.14 22.24 11.24
C ALA A 117 26.81 21.86 11.92
N ASP A 118 25.93 21.20 11.16
CA ASP A 118 24.82 20.37 11.61
C ASP A 118 24.55 19.31 10.52
N ILE A 119 25.47 18.35 10.36
CA ILE A 119 25.28 17.17 9.50
C ILE A 119 24.88 16.00 10.39
N LEU A 120 23.57 15.81 10.56
CA LEU A 120 22.91 14.53 10.81
C LEU A 120 21.41 14.70 10.51
N ASN A 121 21.08 15.07 9.26
CA ASN A 121 19.77 14.84 8.68
C ASN A 121 19.91 14.95 7.14
N PRO A 122 19.69 13.88 6.36
CA PRO A 122 19.63 14.01 4.92
C PRO A 122 18.48 14.96 4.58
N VAL A 123 18.80 16.11 3.96
CA VAL A 123 17.80 17.04 3.44
C VAL A 123 17.00 16.27 2.39
N MET A 124 15.80 15.84 2.77
CA MET A 124 14.90 15.14 1.86
C MET A 124 14.59 16.05 0.67
N PRO A 125 14.58 15.51 -0.58
CA PRO A 125 14.22 16.29 -1.75
C PRO A 125 12.82 16.89 -1.53
N ARG A 126 12.75 18.22 -1.37
CA ARG A 126 11.48 18.93 -1.26
C ARG A 126 11.01 19.22 -2.67
N ILE A 127 10.06 18.42 -3.15
CA ILE A 127 9.33 18.74 -4.36
C ILE A 127 8.39 19.93 -4.10
N SER A 128 8.24 20.78 -5.12
CA SER A 128 7.28 21.88 -5.09
C SER A 128 5.85 21.33 -5.05
N GLU A 129 4.95 21.96 -4.30
CA GLU A 129 3.56 21.50 -4.27
C GLU A 129 2.91 21.61 -5.66
N GLU A 130 3.41 22.53 -6.47
CA GLU A 130 3.06 22.75 -7.86
C GLU A 130 3.36 21.52 -8.73
N ASP A 131 4.53 20.90 -8.58
CA ASP A 131 4.90 19.67 -9.31
C ASP A 131 4.05 18.48 -8.88
N VAL A 132 3.74 18.36 -7.58
CA VAL A 132 2.83 17.31 -7.07
C VAL A 132 1.44 17.51 -7.69
N GLN A 133 0.95 18.75 -7.71
CA GLN A 133 -0.37 19.06 -8.25
C GLN A 133 -0.44 18.87 -9.77
N ALA A 134 0.63 19.19 -10.50
CA ALA A 134 0.75 18.93 -11.93
C ALA A 134 0.71 17.43 -12.22
N ALA A 135 1.49 16.63 -11.50
CA ALA A 135 1.50 15.18 -11.61
C ALA A 135 0.11 14.57 -11.33
N ARG A 136 -0.55 15.00 -10.24
CA ARG A 136 -1.92 14.59 -9.90
C ARG A 136 -2.91 14.95 -11.02
N SER A 137 -2.79 16.14 -11.58
CA SER A 137 -3.68 16.62 -12.63
C SER A 137 -3.52 15.81 -13.93
N GLN A 138 -2.29 15.47 -14.30
CA GLN A 138 -2.02 14.61 -15.46
C GLN A 138 -2.52 13.17 -15.27
N ILE A 139 -2.31 12.57 -14.09
CA ILE A 139 -2.87 11.24 -13.77
C ILE A 139 -4.40 11.28 -13.77
N SER A 140 -5.01 12.32 -13.20
CA SER A 140 -6.47 12.52 -13.19
C SER A 140 -7.04 12.68 -14.61
N ALA A 141 -6.36 13.44 -15.47
CA ALA A 141 -6.75 13.61 -16.87
C ALA A 141 -6.63 12.29 -17.64
N PHE A 142 -5.55 11.53 -17.43
CA PHE A 142 -5.39 10.18 -17.98
C PHE A 142 -6.56 9.28 -17.55
N LEU A 143 -6.86 9.19 -16.24
CA LEU A 143 -7.94 8.34 -15.74
C LEU A 143 -9.33 8.75 -16.26
N ALA A 144 -9.54 10.03 -16.57
CA ALA A 144 -10.79 10.52 -17.15
C ALA A 144 -10.91 10.24 -18.66
N ALA A 145 -9.78 10.19 -19.37
CA ALA A 145 -9.74 9.99 -20.82
C ALA A 145 -9.81 8.51 -21.23
N HIS A 146 -9.43 7.60 -20.34
CA HIS A 146 -9.34 6.16 -20.61
C HIS A 146 -10.51 5.40 -19.98
N THR A 147 -10.88 4.27 -20.57
CA THR A 147 -12.10 3.52 -20.21
C THR A 147 -11.81 2.16 -19.58
N ALA A 148 -12.80 1.59 -18.90
CA ALA A 148 -12.73 0.24 -18.34
C ALA A 148 -12.43 -0.84 -19.39
N TYR A 149 -12.81 -0.61 -20.66
CA TYR A 149 -12.51 -1.51 -21.78
C TYR A 149 -11.01 -1.75 -21.94
N GLU A 150 -10.16 -0.76 -21.67
CA GLU A 150 -8.71 -0.90 -21.80
C GLU A 150 -8.07 -1.81 -20.74
N LEU A 151 -8.81 -2.14 -19.67
CA LEU A 151 -8.37 -3.10 -18.68
C LEU A 151 -8.56 -4.55 -19.16
N LEU A 152 -9.37 -4.77 -20.21
CA LEU A 152 -9.64 -6.11 -20.72
C LEU A 152 -8.39 -6.64 -21.43
N PRO A 153 -7.95 -7.86 -21.11
CA PRO A 153 -6.93 -8.53 -21.92
C PRO A 153 -7.51 -8.91 -23.30
N GLU A 154 -6.64 -9.09 -24.29
CA GLU A 154 -7.04 -9.56 -25.64
C GLU A 154 -7.77 -10.91 -25.58
N SER A 155 -7.37 -11.77 -24.64
CA SER A 155 -8.05 -13.01 -24.31
C SER A 155 -7.98 -13.24 -22.80
N GLY A 156 -9.09 -13.67 -22.21
CA GLY A 156 -9.19 -13.86 -20.77
C GLY A 156 -10.30 -14.83 -20.40
N LYS A 157 -10.18 -15.39 -19.20
CA LYS A 157 -11.20 -16.25 -18.59
C LYS A 157 -11.87 -15.48 -17.46
N VAL A 158 -13.20 -15.50 -17.45
CA VAL A 158 -14.01 -15.03 -16.32
C VAL A 158 -14.75 -16.20 -15.69
N VAL A 159 -14.92 -16.17 -14.37
CA VAL A 159 -15.63 -17.19 -13.60
C VAL A 159 -16.75 -16.51 -12.84
N ALA A 160 -17.97 -17.00 -13.01
CA ALA A 160 -19.14 -16.59 -12.25
C ALA A 160 -19.75 -17.81 -11.57
N LEU A 161 -20.35 -17.60 -10.40
CA LEU A 161 -20.96 -18.67 -9.60
C LEU A 161 -22.47 -18.46 -9.50
N ALA A 162 -23.21 -19.55 -9.47
CA ALA A 162 -24.64 -19.52 -9.22
C ALA A 162 -24.92 -19.21 -7.74
N VAL A 163 -25.98 -18.44 -7.45
CA VAL A 163 -26.33 -18.03 -6.08
C VAL A 163 -26.81 -19.17 -5.19
N ASP A 164 -27.33 -20.23 -5.79
CA ASP A 164 -27.81 -21.46 -5.16
C ASP A 164 -26.69 -22.47 -4.88
N LEU A 165 -25.47 -22.20 -5.35
CA LEU A 165 -24.31 -23.03 -5.08
C LEU A 165 -24.03 -23.11 -3.56
N PRO A 166 -23.74 -24.30 -2.99
CA PRO A 166 -23.26 -24.43 -1.63
C PRO A 166 -21.99 -23.62 -1.36
N VAL A 167 -21.89 -23.03 -0.16
CA VAL A 167 -20.73 -22.23 0.25
C VAL A 167 -19.43 -23.03 0.18
N LYS A 168 -19.44 -24.31 0.61
CA LYS A 168 -18.28 -25.20 0.50
C LYS A 168 -17.77 -25.27 -0.94
N GLN A 169 -18.66 -25.52 -1.90
CA GLN A 169 -18.29 -25.65 -3.30
C GLN A 169 -17.75 -24.33 -3.85
N ALA A 170 -18.40 -23.21 -3.51
CA ALA A 170 -17.91 -21.88 -3.88
C ALA A 170 -16.47 -21.63 -3.39
N PHE A 171 -16.16 -22.08 -2.16
CA PHE A 171 -14.83 -21.93 -1.59
C PHE A 171 -13.77 -22.74 -2.32
N HIS A 172 -14.09 -23.99 -2.66
CA HIS A 172 -13.19 -24.87 -3.43
C HIS A 172 -12.97 -24.33 -4.84
N ILE A 173 -14.01 -23.86 -5.53
CA ILE A 173 -13.87 -23.28 -6.86
C ILE A 173 -12.96 -22.04 -6.81
N LEU A 174 -13.13 -21.14 -5.84
CA LEU A 174 -12.25 -19.97 -5.72
C LEU A 174 -10.79 -20.37 -5.47
N ALA A 175 -10.55 -21.41 -4.66
CA ALA A 175 -9.22 -21.94 -4.41
C ALA A 175 -8.59 -22.59 -5.64
N GLU A 176 -9.31 -23.48 -6.32
CA GLU A 176 -8.85 -24.20 -7.52
C GLU A 176 -8.60 -23.26 -8.71
N GLN A 177 -9.45 -22.25 -8.87
CA GLN A 177 -9.29 -21.24 -9.92
C GLN A 177 -8.25 -20.16 -9.56
N GLY A 178 -7.75 -20.15 -8.32
CA GLY A 178 -6.77 -19.16 -7.86
C GLY A 178 -7.31 -17.72 -7.88
N ILE A 179 -8.62 -17.53 -7.74
CA ILE A 179 -9.26 -16.20 -7.82
C ILE A 179 -9.80 -15.77 -6.45
N PRO A 180 -9.59 -14.50 -6.04
CA PRO A 180 -10.00 -14.04 -4.72
C PRO A 180 -11.47 -13.61 -4.63
N VAL A 181 -12.16 -13.49 -5.78
CA VAL A 181 -13.54 -13.00 -5.91
C VAL A 181 -14.19 -13.58 -7.17
N ALA A 182 -15.49 -13.90 -7.09
CA ALA A 182 -16.31 -14.26 -8.24
C ALA A 182 -17.66 -13.53 -8.21
N PRO A 183 -18.16 -13.03 -9.36
CA PRO A 183 -19.52 -12.54 -9.51
C PRO A 183 -20.56 -13.64 -9.32
N LEU A 184 -21.73 -13.24 -8.83
CA LEU A 184 -22.84 -14.13 -8.53
C LEU A 184 -23.97 -13.93 -9.54
N TRP A 185 -24.35 -15.02 -10.22
CA TRP A 185 -25.43 -15.08 -11.18
C TRP A 185 -26.69 -15.67 -10.55
N ASP A 186 -27.80 -14.95 -10.69
CA ASP A 186 -29.13 -15.41 -10.27
C ASP A 186 -29.91 -15.85 -11.52
N PHE A 187 -30.08 -17.16 -11.70
CA PHE A 187 -30.82 -17.74 -12.82
C PHE A 187 -32.29 -17.34 -12.82
N SER A 188 -32.91 -17.16 -11.65
CA SER A 188 -34.32 -16.78 -11.54
C SER A 188 -34.53 -15.32 -11.98
N LYS A 189 -33.54 -14.45 -11.74
CA LYS A 189 -33.60 -13.03 -12.11
C LYS A 189 -32.90 -12.70 -13.43
N GLY A 190 -32.18 -13.65 -14.03
CA GLY A 190 -31.41 -13.45 -15.26
C GLY A 190 -30.36 -12.33 -15.18
N LYS A 191 -29.75 -12.12 -14.00
CA LYS A 191 -28.80 -11.02 -13.78
C LYS A 191 -27.75 -11.32 -12.72
N PHE A 192 -26.66 -10.54 -12.73
CA PHE A 192 -25.69 -10.52 -11.65
C PHE A 192 -26.25 -9.80 -10.43
N VAL A 193 -26.16 -10.42 -9.25
CA VAL A 193 -26.76 -9.89 -8.00
C VAL A 193 -25.73 -9.51 -6.93
N GLY A 194 -24.47 -9.90 -7.11
CA GLY A 194 -23.40 -9.55 -6.17
C GLY A 194 -22.07 -10.22 -6.51
N VAL A 195 -21.18 -10.26 -5.53
CA VAL A 195 -19.90 -10.97 -5.59
C VAL A 195 -19.71 -11.80 -4.31
N ILE A 196 -19.02 -12.93 -4.41
CA ILE A 196 -18.48 -13.67 -3.27
C ILE A 196 -16.96 -13.57 -3.28
N SER A 197 -16.36 -13.33 -2.11
CA SER A 197 -14.93 -13.06 -1.97
C SER A 197 -14.33 -13.77 -0.77
N ALA A 198 -13.00 -13.78 -0.71
CA ALA A 198 -12.26 -14.21 0.47
C ALA A 198 -12.74 -13.53 1.77
N SER A 199 -13.18 -12.27 1.71
CA SER A 199 -13.75 -11.58 2.87
C SER A 199 -15.07 -12.17 3.34
N ASP A 200 -15.90 -12.72 2.43
CA ASP A 200 -17.12 -13.41 2.84
C ASP A 200 -16.77 -14.71 3.57
N PHE A 201 -15.78 -15.48 3.11
CA PHE A 201 -15.34 -16.69 3.83
C PHE A 201 -14.76 -16.41 5.21
N ILE A 202 -13.99 -15.33 5.37
CA ILE A 202 -13.51 -14.92 6.69
C ILE A 202 -14.70 -14.67 7.64
N LEU A 203 -15.77 -14.03 7.15
CA LEU A 203 -16.96 -13.80 7.97
C LEU A 203 -17.72 -15.10 8.27
N ILE A 204 -17.84 -16.01 7.29
CA ILE A 204 -18.48 -17.32 7.46
C ILE A 204 -17.77 -18.13 8.55
N LEU A 205 -16.45 -18.25 8.44
CA LEU A 205 -15.64 -19.01 9.39
C LEU A 205 -15.67 -18.40 10.80
N ARG A 206 -15.73 -17.06 10.90
CA ARG A 206 -15.85 -16.38 12.19
C ARG A 206 -17.23 -16.56 12.82
N GLU A 207 -18.30 -16.44 12.03
CA GLU A 207 -19.66 -16.61 12.54
C GLU A 207 -19.86 -18.03 13.06
N LEU A 208 -19.54 -19.02 12.25
CA LEU A 208 -19.65 -20.43 12.64
C LEU A 208 -18.71 -20.78 13.80
N GLY A 209 -17.49 -20.23 13.84
CA GLY A 209 -16.56 -20.44 14.96
C GLY A 209 -16.98 -19.81 16.29
N ASN A 210 -17.78 -18.74 16.27
CA ASN A 210 -18.29 -18.09 17.50
C ASN A 210 -19.40 -18.90 18.19
N HIS A 211 -20.09 -19.79 17.46
CA HIS A 211 -21.14 -20.65 18.02
C HIS A 211 -20.58 -21.86 18.79
N GLY A 212 -19.24 -21.97 18.91
CA GLY A 212 -18.57 -22.93 19.79
C GLY A 212 -18.60 -24.39 19.30
N SER A 213 -19.25 -24.65 18.16
CA SER A 213 -19.15 -25.93 17.44
C SER A 213 -17.88 -25.95 16.60
N ASN A 214 -17.20 -27.10 16.56
CA ASN A 214 -16.29 -27.37 15.45
C ASN A 214 -17.09 -27.22 14.17
N LEU A 215 -16.60 -26.41 13.23
CA LEU A 215 -17.15 -26.24 11.89
C LEU A 215 -17.50 -27.62 11.31
N THR A 216 -18.78 -27.96 11.22
CA THR A 216 -19.16 -29.21 10.57
C THR A 216 -19.12 -28.96 9.07
N GLU A 217 -18.45 -29.86 8.35
CA GLU A 217 -18.42 -29.82 6.88
C GLU A 217 -19.85 -29.76 6.30
N GLU A 218 -20.79 -30.39 7.00
CA GLU A 218 -22.24 -30.42 6.73
C GLU A 218 -22.88 -29.02 6.76
N GLU A 219 -22.51 -28.13 7.69
CA GLU A 219 -23.04 -26.75 7.73
C GLU A 219 -22.64 -25.97 6.47
N LEU A 220 -21.40 -26.11 6.00
CA LEU A 220 -20.93 -25.43 4.79
C LEU A 220 -21.47 -26.04 3.50
N GLU A 221 -21.88 -27.31 3.53
CA GLU A 221 -22.53 -28.01 2.41
C GLU A 221 -24.02 -27.68 2.29
N THR A 222 -24.69 -27.49 3.42
CA THR A 222 -26.14 -27.23 3.45
C THR A 222 -26.50 -25.78 3.16
N HIS A 223 -25.64 -24.82 3.52
CA HIS A 223 -25.91 -23.40 3.29
C HIS A 223 -25.47 -22.95 1.89
N THR A 224 -26.40 -22.36 1.15
CA THR A 224 -26.13 -21.76 -0.16
C THR A 224 -25.55 -20.35 -0.03
N ILE A 225 -24.91 -19.86 -1.10
CA ILE A 225 -24.40 -18.47 -1.13
C ILE A 225 -25.52 -17.46 -0.89
N SER A 226 -26.71 -17.67 -1.47
CA SER A 226 -27.87 -16.79 -1.31
C SER A 226 -28.32 -16.70 0.15
N ALA A 227 -28.47 -17.84 0.83
CA ALA A 227 -28.88 -17.90 2.23
C ALA A 227 -27.86 -17.16 3.13
N TRP A 228 -26.57 -17.36 2.87
CA TRP A 228 -25.52 -16.64 3.59
C TRP A 228 -25.56 -15.12 3.37
N LYS A 229 -25.71 -14.69 2.11
CA LYS A 229 -25.78 -13.26 1.76
C LYS A 229 -27.01 -12.59 2.38
N GLU A 230 -28.12 -13.31 2.49
CA GLU A 230 -29.33 -12.86 3.18
C GLU A 230 -29.09 -12.72 4.69
N GLY A 231 -28.56 -13.75 5.35
CA GLY A 231 -28.19 -13.71 6.78
C GLY A 231 -27.24 -12.56 7.12
N LYS A 232 -26.23 -12.31 6.27
CA LYS A 232 -25.30 -11.18 6.42
C LYS A 232 -25.99 -9.81 6.34
N ALA A 233 -27.07 -9.66 5.58
CA ALA A 233 -27.80 -8.40 5.50
C ALA A 233 -28.54 -8.11 6.81
N TYR A 234 -29.12 -9.14 7.45
CA TYR A 234 -29.72 -9.01 8.79
C TYR A 234 -28.69 -8.62 9.86
N LEU A 235 -27.52 -9.28 9.88
CA LEU A 235 -26.45 -8.99 10.84
C LEU A 235 -25.92 -7.55 10.75
N ASN A 236 -25.92 -6.97 9.55
CA ASN A 236 -25.47 -5.60 9.33
C ASN A 236 -26.58 -4.55 9.55
N GLY A 237 -27.75 -4.94 10.07
CA GLY A 237 -28.89 -4.03 10.26
C GLY A 237 -29.42 -3.45 8.95
N GLN A 238 -29.13 -4.09 7.81
CA GLN A 238 -29.57 -3.64 6.49
C GLN A 238 -30.94 -4.22 6.21
N VAL A 239 -31.93 -3.74 6.94
CA VAL A 239 -33.29 -4.25 6.90
C VAL A 239 -34.23 -3.09 6.54
N ASP A 240 -35.14 -3.29 5.60
CA ASP A 240 -36.13 -2.30 5.19
C ASP A 240 -37.12 -2.04 6.35
N GLY A 241 -37.96 -1.01 6.21
CA GLY A 241 -39.00 -0.69 7.20
C GLY A 241 -40.02 -1.82 7.45
N HIS A 242 -39.94 -2.93 6.71
CA HIS A 242 -40.78 -4.12 6.82
C HIS A 242 -40.04 -5.35 7.37
N GLY A 243 -38.79 -5.22 7.82
CA GLY A 243 -38.06 -6.35 8.38
C GLY A 243 -37.37 -7.23 7.32
N ARG A 244 -37.31 -6.82 6.05
CA ARG A 244 -36.67 -7.58 4.96
C ARG A 244 -35.26 -7.07 4.67
N PRO A 245 -34.31 -7.94 4.33
CA PRO A 245 -32.94 -7.54 4.07
C PRO A 245 -32.87 -6.67 2.81
N ILE A 246 -32.30 -5.48 2.92
CA ILE A 246 -32.06 -4.56 1.81
C ILE A 246 -30.94 -5.16 0.97
N PRO A 247 -31.20 -5.62 -0.27
CA PRO A 247 -30.16 -6.17 -1.11
C PRO A 247 -29.18 -5.05 -1.45
N ARG A 248 -27.91 -5.18 -1.05
CA ARG A 248 -26.87 -4.28 -1.58
C ARG A 248 -26.83 -4.49 -3.09
N GLN A 249 -27.13 -3.43 -3.84
CA GLN A 249 -27.02 -3.46 -5.29
C GLN A 249 -25.57 -3.81 -5.66
N ILE A 250 -25.41 -4.72 -6.63
CA ILE A 250 -24.09 -5.05 -7.14
C ILE A 250 -23.43 -3.78 -7.69
N ILE A 251 -22.19 -3.53 -7.27
CA ILE A 251 -21.39 -2.45 -7.82
C ILE A 251 -20.58 -3.04 -8.97
N PHE A 252 -20.82 -2.51 -10.17
CA PHE A 252 -20.16 -2.93 -11.41
C PHE A 252 -19.75 -1.71 -12.24
N ALA A 253 -18.96 -1.96 -13.27
CA ALA A 253 -18.56 -0.98 -14.27
C ALA A 253 -19.10 -1.38 -15.64
N GLY A 254 -19.50 -0.40 -16.44
CA GLY A 254 -19.67 -0.58 -17.89
C GLY A 254 -18.31 -0.55 -18.60
N PRO A 255 -18.16 -1.15 -19.80
CA PRO A 255 -16.92 -1.05 -20.58
C PRO A 255 -16.58 0.38 -20.97
N SER A 256 -17.58 1.24 -21.12
CA SER A 256 -17.41 2.66 -21.48
C SER A 256 -17.23 3.59 -20.28
N ASP A 257 -17.32 3.08 -19.04
CA ASP A 257 -17.07 3.89 -17.83
C ASP A 257 -15.60 4.33 -17.82
N ASN A 258 -15.34 5.59 -17.47
CA ASN A 258 -13.97 6.08 -17.36
C ASN A 258 -13.26 5.53 -16.10
N LEU A 259 -11.93 5.39 -16.16
CA LEU A 259 -11.15 4.81 -15.07
C LEU A 259 -11.20 5.65 -13.79
N LYS A 260 -11.42 6.96 -13.90
CA LYS A 260 -11.54 7.87 -12.75
C LYS A 260 -12.76 7.52 -11.89
N ASP A 261 -13.92 7.30 -12.51
CA ASP A 261 -15.14 6.89 -11.84
C ASP A 261 -14.99 5.50 -11.22
N LEU A 262 -14.27 4.59 -11.88
CA LEU A 262 -13.92 3.29 -11.32
C LEU A 262 -13.08 3.44 -10.04
N VAL A 263 -12.02 4.26 -10.07
CA VAL A 263 -11.20 4.56 -8.88
C VAL A 263 -12.07 5.14 -7.76
N LEU A 264 -12.98 6.07 -8.05
CA LEU A 264 -13.90 6.61 -7.05
C LEU A 264 -14.82 5.53 -6.47
N LYS A 265 -15.40 4.66 -7.31
CA LYS A 265 -16.22 3.51 -6.88
C LYS A 265 -15.42 2.59 -5.93
N PHE A 266 -14.16 2.30 -6.23
CA PHE A 266 -13.29 1.50 -5.35
C PHE A 266 -13.05 2.20 -4.00
N MET A 267 -12.72 3.49 -4.00
CA MET A 267 -12.37 4.24 -2.81
C MET A 267 -13.55 4.47 -1.86
N GLN A 268 -14.76 4.66 -2.40
CA GLN A 268 -15.98 4.85 -1.61
C GLN A 268 -16.47 3.56 -0.95
N ASN A 269 -16.31 2.42 -1.63
CA ASN A 269 -16.89 1.16 -1.18
C ASN A 269 -15.88 0.20 -0.54
N GLY A 270 -14.58 0.50 -0.60
CA GLY A 270 -13.52 -0.31 0.00
C GLY A 270 -13.27 -1.64 -0.73
N PHE A 271 -13.70 -1.76 -1.99
CA PHE A 271 -13.43 -2.93 -2.81
C PHE A 271 -12.10 -2.81 -3.54
N ALA A 272 -11.49 -3.95 -3.88
CA ALA A 272 -10.28 -4.00 -4.69
C ALA A 272 -10.55 -4.48 -6.13
N THR A 273 -11.74 -5.06 -6.37
CA THR A 273 -12.13 -5.66 -7.65
C THR A 273 -13.64 -5.49 -7.87
N ILE A 274 -14.04 -5.12 -9.09
CA ILE A 274 -15.45 -5.01 -9.51
C ILE A 274 -15.64 -5.69 -10.87
N PRO A 275 -16.80 -6.30 -11.13
CA PRO A 275 -17.11 -6.84 -12.44
C PRO A 275 -17.34 -5.73 -13.47
N VAL A 276 -16.84 -5.96 -14.68
CA VAL A 276 -17.15 -5.18 -15.88
C VAL A 276 -18.24 -5.92 -16.63
N ILE A 277 -19.43 -5.32 -16.68
CA ILE A 277 -20.63 -5.94 -17.25
C ILE A 277 -21.09 -5.06 -18.41
N HIS A 278 -21.31 -5.69 -19.57
CA HIS A 278 -21.91 -5.06 -20.72
C HIS A 278 -23.33 -5.60 -20.92
N SER A 279 -24.29 -4.72 -21.18
CA SER A 279 -25.62 -5.12 -21.63
C SER A 279 -25.84 -4.46 -22.97
N SER A 280 -26.16 -5.26 -23.99
CA SER A 280 -26.39 -4.77 -25.35
C SER A 280 -27.79 -4.16 -25.54
N SER A 281 -28.71 -4.45 -24.61
CA SER A 281 -30.05 -3.86 -24.61
C SER A 281 -30.12 -2.59 -23.77
N GLU A 282 -30.88 -1.60 -24.24
CA GLU A 282 -31.13 -0.35 -23.51
C GLU A 282 -31.84 -0.60 -22.16
N ASP A 283 -32.61 -1.68 -22.06
CA ASP A 283 -33.32 -2.11 -20.84
C ASP A 283 -32.41 -2.83 -19.83
N GLY A 284 -31.12 -3.05 -20.14
CA GLY A 284 -30.18 -3.78 -19.27
C GLY A 284 -30.45 -5.29 -19.18
N SER A 285 -31.25 -5.83 -20.10
CA SER A 285 -31.46 -7.27 -20.27
C SER A 285 -30.23 -7.94 -20.91
N LEU A 286 -29.99 -9.20 -20.53
CA LEU A 286 -28.84 -10.04 -20.96
C LEU A 286 -27.45 -9.46 -20.61
N PRO A 287 -27.14 -9.24 -19.33
CA PRO A 287 -25.83 -8.77 -18.92
C PRO A 287 -24.73 -9.81 -19.20
N GLN A 288 -23.70 -9.39 -19.92
CA GLN A 288 -22.50 -10.16 -20.22
C GLN A 288 -21.35 -9.72 -19.32
N LEU A 289 -20.76 -10.67 -18.59
CA LEU A 289 -19.56 -10.42 -17.80
C LEU A 289 -18.34 -10.43 -18.71
N LEU A 290 -17.68 -9.28 -18.85
CA LEU A 290 -16.51 -9.13 -19.71
C LEU A 290 -15.20 -9.33 -18.95
N HIS A 291 -15.09 -8.77 -17.74
CA HIS A 291 -13.85 -8.78 -16.97
C HIS A 291 -14.06 -8.50 -15.47
N LEU A 292 -12.99 -8.65 -14.68
CA LEU A 292 -12.91 -8.22 -13.28
C LEU A 292 -11.88 -7.09 -13.13
N ALA A 293 -12.33 -5.85 -13.28
CA ALA A 293 -11.48 -4.69 -13.12
C ALA A 293 -10.95 -4.58 -11.68
N SER A 294 -9.68 -4.21 -11.53
CA SER A 294 -9.01 -4.08 -10.23
C SER A 294 -8.14 -2.83 -10.16
N LEU A 295 -7.89 -2.34 -8.94
CA LEU A 295 -6.99 -1.20 -8.72
C LEU A 295 -5.56 -1.46 -9.23
N SER A 296 -5.05 -2.70 -9.12
CA SER A 296 -3.75 -3.05 -9.68
C SER A 296 -3.76 -3.02 -11.22
N GLY A 297 -4.85 -3.45 -11.86
CA GLY A 297 -5.02 -3.33 -13.31
C GLY A 297 -5.01 -1.88 -13.79
N ILE A 298 -5.71 -0.99 -13.07
CA ILE A 298 -5.69 0.46 -13.36
C ILE A 298 -4.27 1.02 -13.16
N LEU A 299 -3.62 0.67 -12.05
CA LEU A 299 -2.26 1.12 -11.75
C LEU A 299 -1.26 0.63 -12.82
N LYS A 300 -1.42 -0.59 -13.30
CA LYS A 300 -0.62 -1.14 -14.41
C LYS A 300 -0.81 -0.34 -15.70
N CYS A 301 -2.03 0.09 -16.00
CA CYS A 301 -2.32 0.95 -17.15
C CYS A 301 -1.61 2.32 -17.00
N VAL A 302 -1.72 2.94 -15.82
CA VAL A 302 -1.02 4.18 -15.47
C VAL A 302 0.50 4.02 -15.66
N CYS A 303 1.12 2.98 -15.07
CA CYS A 303 2.55 2.73 -15.22
C CYS A 303 2.96 2.47 -16.68
N ARG A 304 2.13 1.76 -17.46
CA ARG A 304 2.39 1.54 -18.89
C ARG A 304 2.39 2.84 -19.68
N TYR A 305 1.42 3.72 -19.43
CA TYR A 305 1.29 5.00 -20.13
C TYR A 305 2.45 5.94 -19.82
N PHE A 306 2.83 6.06 -18.55
CA PHE A 306 3.90 6.97 -18.14
C PHE A 306 5.31 6.40 -18.29
N ARG A 307 5.46 5.15 -18.77
CA ARG A 307 6.75 4.43 -18.90
C ARG A 307 7.86 5.23 -19.58
N HIS A 308 7.51 5.98 -20.63
CA HIS A 308 8.47 6.75 -21.43
C HIS A 308 8.52 8.23 -21.05
N GLY A 309 7.67 8.67 -20.11
CA GLY A 309 7.51 10.07 -19.70
C GLY A 309 7.98 10.36 -18.27
N TYR A 310 8.59 9.40 -17.56
CA TYR A 310 8.95 9.57 -16.14
C TYR A 310 9.88 10.75 -15.85
N GLY A 311 10.68 11.20 -16.83
CA GLY A 311 11.50 12.40 -16.70
C GLY A 311 10.68 13.69 -16.53
N SER A 312 9.39 13.67 -16.90
CA SER A 312 8.45 14.77 -16.72
C SER A 312 7.65 14.68 -15.40
N PHE A 313 7.89 13.66 -14.57
CA PHE A 313 7.19 13.45 -13.30
C PHE A 313 8.18 13.28 -12.12
N PRO A 314 8.73 14.39 -11.59
CA PRO A 314 9.68 14.34 -10.48
C PRO A 314 9.14 13.58 -9.25
N MET A 315 7.83 13.65 -9.00
CA MET A 315 7.16 12.97 -7.89
C MET A 315 7.35 11.45 -7.90
N LEU A 316 7.41 10.82 -9.09
CA LEU A 316 7.59 9.38 -9.21
C LEU A 316 9.01 8.93 -8.84
N GLN A 317 9.98 9.84 -8.88
CA GLN A 317 11.37 9.58 -8.50
C GLN A 317 11.64 9.88 -7.02
N LEU A 318 10.68 10.42 -6.28
CA LEU A 318 10.86 10.68 -4.85
C LEU A 318 10.98 9.39 -4.06
N PRO A 319 11.85 9.37 -3.04
CA PRO A 319 11.87 8.27 -2.09
C PRO A 319 10.56 8.24 -1.28
N ILE A 320 10.10 7.05 -0.93
CA ILE A 320 8.88 6.85 -0.15
C ILE A 320 8.87 7.65 1.15
N CYS A 321 10.01 7.79 1.82
CA CYS A 321 10.10 8.56 3.06
C CYS A 321 9.86 10.06 2.90
N ALA A 322 9.93 10.60 1.68
CA ALA A 322 9.60 12.00 1.38
C ALA A 322 8.10 12.22 1.08
N ILE A 323 7.31 11.14 0.99
CA ILE A 323 5.90 11.20 0.60
C ILE A 323 5.04 10.76 1.80
N PRO A 324 3.95 11.47 2.14
CA PRO A 324 3.00 11.05 3.16
C PRO A 324 2.11 9.91 2.66
N LEU A 325 2.73 8.78 2.30
CA LEU A 325 2.09 7.60 1.72
C LEU A 325 2.16 6.41 2.68
N GLY A 326 1.08 5.61 2.71
CA GLY A 326 1.00 4.40 3.52
C GLY A 326 0.72 4.64 5.00
N THR A 327 0.79 3.56 5.76
CA THR A 327 0.69 3.56 7.23
C THR A 327 2.04 3.21 7.81
N TRP A 328 2.53 4.03 8.74
CA TRP A 328 3.84 3.86 9.37
C TRP A 328 3.68 3.32 10.79
N VAL A 329 4.67 2.54 11.24
CA VAL A 329 4.77 2.10 12.63
C VAL A 329 4.94 3.34 13.51
N PRO A 330 4.11 3.51 14.57
CA PRO A 330 4.21 4.68 15.45
C PRO A 330 5.60 4.79 16.08
N ARG A 331 6.13 6.01 16.16
CA ARG A 331 7.38 6.23 16.90
C ARG A 331 7.11 6.21 18.41
N ILE A 332 8.11 5.76 19.17
CA ILE A 332 8.06 5.72 20.63
C ILE A 332 7.73 7.14 21.14
N GLY A 333 6.58 7.28 21.82
CA GLY A 333 6.09 8.57 22.36
C GLY A 333 4.91 9.21 21.63
N GLU A 334 4.49 8.70 20.46
CA GLU A 334 3.29 9.20 19.74
C GLU A 334 2.01 8.54 20.30
N SER A 335 1.23 9.28 21.09
CA SER A 335 0.10 8.75 21.88
C SER A 335 -1.24 8.63 21.14
N ASN A 336 -1.33 9.00 19.86
CA ASN A 336 -2.60 9.08 19.12
C ASN A 336 -2.64 8.32 17.77
N CYS A 337 -1.70 7.41 17.52
CA CYS A 337 -1.67 6.64 16.28
C CYS A 337 -2.51 5.34 16.42
N ARG A 338 -3.30 5.00 15.39
CA ARG A 338 -3.96 3.69 15.32
C ARG A 338 -2.88 2.59 15.41
N PRO A 339 -3.12 1.51 16.17
CA PRO A 339 -2.12 0.46 16.30
C PRO A 339 -1.80 -0.13 14.92
N PHE A 340 -0.50 -0.25 14.62
CA PHE A 340 -0.03 -0.90 13.42
C PHE A 340 -0.14 -2.42 13.63
N ALA A 341 -1.01 -3.06 12.84
CA ALA A 341 -1.28 -4.48 12.96
C ALA A 341 -0.06 -5.31 12.51
N MET A 342 0.40 -6.21 13.38
CA MET A 342 1.45 -7.19 13.10
C MET A 342 1.07 -8.55 13.69
N LEU A 343 1.46 -9.63 13.03
CA LEU A 343 1.24 -11.01 13.49
C LEU A 343 2.56 -11.66 13.88
N ARG A 344 2.51 -12.56 14.85
CA ARG A 344 3.60 -13.51 15.11
C ARG A 344 3.32 -14.83 14.37
N PRO A 345 4.35 -15.57 13.91
CA PRO A 345 4.15 -16.84 13.19
C PRO A 345 3.34 -17.87 13.98
N ASN A 346 3.53 -17.88 15.31
CA ASN A 346 2.88 -18.79 16.24
C ASN A 346 1.50 -18.29 16.70
N GLY A 347 1.06 -17.12 16.23
CA GLY A 347 -0.28 -16.61 16.52
C GLY A 347 -1.35 -17.52 15.91
N SER A 348 -2.52 -17.59 16.57
CA SER A 348 -3.64 -18.37 16.04
C SER A 348 -4.22 -17.74 14.78
N LEU A 349 -4.69 -18.59 13.88
CA LEU A 349 -5.34 -18.15 12.65
C LEU A 349 -6.59 -17.33 12.96
N SER A 350 -7.41 -17.77 13.92
CA SER A 350 -8.58 -17.01 14.41
C SER A 350 -8.24 -15.56 14.79
N SER A 351 -7.14 -15.35 15.52
CA SER A 351 -6.67 -14.00 15.87
C SER A 351 -6.29 -13.18 14.64
N ALA A 352 -5.59 -13.78 13.68
CA ALA A 352 -5.26 -13.11 12.41
C ALA A 352 -6.51 -12.72 11.61
N LEU A 353 -7.51 -13.60 11.52
CA LEU A 353 -8.79 -13.33 10.85
C LEU A 353 -9.56 -12.19 11.54
N ASN A 354 -9.57 -12.17 12.87
CA ASN A 354 -10.15 -11.07 13.64
C ASN A 354 -9.45 -9.75 13.35
N MET A 355 -8.12 -9.73 13.33
CA MET A 355 -7.33 -8.53 13.06
C MET A 355 -7.56 -8.01 11.62
N LEU A 356 -7.68 -8.89 10.63
CA LEU A 356 -7.98 -8.50 9.23
C LEU A 356 -9.34 -7.79 9.10
N VAL A 357 -10.33 -8.23 9.87
CA VAL A 357 -11.68 -7.64 9.87
C VAL A 357 -11.70 -6.34 10.68
N GLN A 358 -11.19 -6.35 11.91
CA GLN A 358 -11.19 -5.19 12.81
C GLN A 358 -10.40 -4.01 12.26
N ALA A 359 -9.20 -4.26 11.72
CA ALA A 359 -8.39 -3.20 11.12
C ALA A 359 -8.89 -2.80 9.72
N GLY A 360 -9.83 -3.56 9.12
CA GLY A 360 -10.33 -3.28 7.78
C GLY A 360 -9.26 -3.48 6.70
N VAL A 361 -8.30 -4.37 6.93
CA VAL A 361 -7.09 -4.51 6.13
C VAL A 361 -7.07 -5.79 5.28
N SER A 362 -6.49 -5.73 4.07
CA SER A 362 -6.41 -6.86 3.13
C SER A 362 -5.31 -7.89 3.46
N SER A 363 -4.35 -7.51 4.29
CA SER A 363 -3.17 -8.28 4.67
C SER A 363 -2.50 -7.73 5.93
N ILE A 364 -1.71 -8.53 6.63
CA ILE A 364 -1.00 -8.13 7.85
C ILE A 364 0.42 -8.73 7.79
N PRO A 365 1.48 -7.93 8.02
CA PRO A 365 2.84 -8.45 8.06
C PRO A 365 3.02 -9.40 9.25
N ILE A 366 3.76 -10.48 9.02
CA ILE A 366 4.18 -11.44 10.03
C ILE A 366 5.64 -11.14 10.36
N VAL A 367 5.95 -11.01 11.64
CA VAL A 367 7.24 -10.59 12.14
C VAL A 367 7.78 -11.51 13.23
N ASP A 368 9.10 -11.63 13.32
CA ASP A 368 9.79 -12.34 14.39
C ASP A 368 9.83 -11.51 15.69
N ASP A 369 10.49 -12.00 16.74
CA ASP A 369 10.55 -11.30 18.03
C ASP A 369 11.33 -9.98 17.99
N ASN A 370 12.11 -9.72 16.93
CA ASN A 370 12.84 -8.47 16.69
C ASN A 370 12.06 -7.48 15.80
N ASP A 371 10.79 -7.79 15.49
CA ASP A 371 9.95 -7.08 14.53
C ASP A 371 10.50 -7.11 13.08
N SER A 372 11.36 -8.08 12.77
CA SER A 372 11.86 -8.31 11.42
C SER A 372 10.82 -9.04 10.59
N LEU A 373 10.63 -8.62 9.34
CA LEU A 373 9.62 -9.18 8.45
C LEU A 373 9.95 -10.63 8.09
N VAL A 374 9.03 -11.54 8.42
CA VAL A 374 9.13 -12.98 8.10
C VAL A 374 8.29 -13.30 6.86
N ASP A 375 7.02 -12.88 6.86
CA ASP A 375 6.07 -13.14 5.76
C ASP A 375 4.89 -12.15 5.84
N ILE A 376 3.84 -12.35 5.06
CA ILE A 376 2.60 -11.58 5.08
C ILE A 376 1.39 -12.50 4.98
N TYR A 377 0.42 -12.34 5.88
CA TYR A 377 -0.87 -13.04 5.78
C TYR A 377 -1.89 -12.15 5.08
N SER A 378 -2.47 -12.61 3.99
CA SER A 378 -3.45 -11.90 3.17
C SER A 378 -4.82 -12.55 3.25
N ARG A 379 -5.90 -11.78 3.08
CA ARG A 379 -7.26 -12.34 3.04
C ARG A 379 -7.42 -13.45 2.01
N SER A 380 -6.73 -13.35 0.86
CA SER A 380 -6.73 -14.37 -0.19
C SER A 380 -6.19 -15.73 0.28
N ASP A 381 -5.38 -15.77 1.34
CA ASP A 381 -4.77 -17.03 1.81
C ASP A 381 -5.79 -17.94 2.46
N ILE A 382 -6.96 -17.40 2.84
CA ILE A 382 -8.02 -18.20 3.42
C ILE A 382 -8.45 -19.33 2.48
N THR A 383 -8.37 -19.12 1.16
CA THR A 383 -8.73 -20.15 0.17
C THR A 383 -7.79 -21.34 0.20
N ALA A 384 -6.58 -21.21 0.74
CA ALA A 384 -5.67 -22.34 0.90
C ALA A 384 -6.16 -23.36 1.93
N LEU A 385 -7.04 -22.97 2.85
CA LEU A 385 -7.62 -23.90 3.83
C LEU A 385 -8.49 -25.00 3.20
N THR A 386 -8.89 -24.85 1.94
CA THR A 386 -9.60 -25.91 1.21
C THR A 386 -8.73 -27.13 0.98
N LYS A 387 -7.41 -26.94 0.86
CA LYS A 387 -6.45 -28.04 0.74
C LYS A 387 -6.48 -28.89 2.00
N GLY A 388 -6.76 -30.19 1.82
CA GLY A 388 -6.88 -31.13 2.93
C GLY A 388 -8.06 -30.85 3.87
N ARG A 389 -9.04 -30.02 3.45
CA ARG A 389 -10.19 -29.59 4.28
C ARG A 389 -9.77 -28.94 5.61
N ALA A 390 -8.64 -28.23 5.62
CA ALA A 390 -8.07 -27.68 6.83
C ALA A 390 -8.99 -26.69 7.57
N TYR A 391 -9.97 -26.10 6.88
CA TYR A 391 -11.00 -25.25 7.48
C TYR A 391 -11.92 -25.98 8.46
N THR A 392 -11.96 -27.32 8.49
CA THR A 392 -12.74 -28.09 9.47
C THR A 392 -12.03 -28.22 10.82
N HIS A 393 -10.73 -27.93 10.87
CA HIS A 393 -9.99 -27.89 12.13
C HIS A 393 -10.35 -26.64 12.93
N ASN A 394 -10.18 -26.73 14.26
CA ASN A 394 -10.33 -25.58 15.12
C ASN A 394 -9.31 -24.49 14.74
N LEU A 395 -9.82 -23.36 14.27
CA LEU A 395 -9.01 -22.23 13.80
C LEU A 395 -8.20 -21.55 14.92
N ASN A 396 -8.52 -21.83 16.18
CA ASN A 396 -7.73 -21.39 17.32
C ASN A 396 -6.45 -22.21 17.51
N ASP A 397 -6.47 -23.49 17.11
CA ASP A 397 -5.35 -24.42 17.27
C ASP A 397 -4.38 -24.35 16.09
N MET A 398 -4.87 -23.93 14.92
CA MET A 398 -4.05 -23.70 13.74
C MET A 398 -3.27 -22.39 13.83
N THR A 399 -1.96 -22.44 13.65
CA THR A 399 -1.12 -21.23 13.61
C THR A 399 -1.15 -20.58 12.22
N VAL A 400 -0.86 -19.27 12.17
CA VAL A 400 -0.73 -18.53 10.91
C VAL A 400 0.34 -19.16 10.01
N TYR A 401 1.45 -19.60 10.60
CA TYR A 401 2.50 -20.29 9.86
C TYR A 401 2.00 -21.58 9.21
N GLN A 402 1.28 -22.44 9.95
CA GLN A 402 0.70 -23.68 9.41
C GLN A 402 -0.29 -23.38 8.27
N ALA A 403 -1.14 -22.36 8.43
CA ALA A 403 -2.09 -21.96 7.41
C ALA A 403 -1.41 -21.54 6.10
N LEU A 404 -0.28 -20.83 6.19
CA LEU A 404 0.51 -20.44 5.01
C LEU A 404 1.14 -21.64 4.31
N GLN A 405 1.57 -22.66 5.05
CA GLN A 405 2.16 -23.88 4.47
C GLN A 405 1.17 -24.67 3.61
N LEU A 406 -0.14 -24.59 3.90
CA LEU A 406 -1.16 -25.19 3.04
C LEU A 406 -1.16 -24.54 1.65
N GLY A 407 -0.95 -23.23 1.59
CA GLY A 407 -0.93 -22.47 0.33
C GLY A 407 0.34 -22.67 -0.50
N GLN A 408 1.43 -23.12 0.11
CA GLN A 408 2.70 -23.37 -0.57
C GLN A 408 2.65 -24.74 -1.26
N ASP A 409 2.67 -24.78 -2.58
CA ASP A 409 2.85 -26.03 -3.31
C ASP A 409 4.28 -26.56 -3.05
N SER A 410 4.39 -27.84 -2.72
CA SER A 410 5.62 -28.56 -2.32
C SER A 410 6.76 -28.57 -3.36
N SER A 411 6.65 -27.81 -4.45
CA SER A 411 7.57 -27.79 -5.59
C SER A 411 8.20 -26.41 -5.87
N ALA A 412 7.84 -25.36 -5.13
CA ALA A 412 8.46 -24.06 -5.31
C ALA A 412 9.80 -23.97 -4.55
N PRO A 413 10.96 -23.76 -5.23
CA PRO A 413 12.23 -23.52 -4.54
C PRO A 413 12.14 -22.28 -3.65
N PHE A 414 13.00 -22.23 -2.63
CA PHE A 414 13.07 -21.17 -1.60
C PHE A 414 13.04 -19.74 -2.18
N GLU A 415 13.55 -19.53 -3.40
CA GLU A 415 13.52 -18.25 -4.13
C GLU A 415 12.10 -17.73 -4.46
N MET A 416 11.09 -18.60 -4.53
CA MET A 416 9.70 -18.21 -4.77
C MET A 416 8.97 -17.76 -3.50
N ARG A 417 9.50 -18.06 -2.29
CA ARG A 417 8.96 -17.54 -1.03
C ARG A 417 9.07 -16.01 -0.97
N SER A 418 10.11 -15.46 -1.61
CA SER A 418 10.37 -14.02 -1.76
C SER A 418 9.41 -13.30 -2.72
N GLN A 419 8.56 -14.01 -3.48
CA GLN A 419 7.59 -13.38 -4.38
C GLN A 419 6.28 -12.97 -3.70
N ARG A 420 5.92 -13.61 -2.57
CA ARG A 420 4.66 -13.32 -1.85
C ARG A 420 4.72 -12.02 -1.06
N CYS A 421 5.84 -11.77 -0.40
CA CYS A 421 6.04 -10.62 0.45
C CYS A 421 6.84 -9.56 -0.32
N GLN A 422 6.13 -8.63 -0.94
CA GLN A 422 6.77 -7.50 -1.62
C GLN A 422 7.23 -6.48 -0.58
N MET A 423 8.51 -6.11 -0.66
CA MET A 423 9.14 -5.16 0.25
C MET A 423 9.76 -4.00 -0.50
N CYS A 424 9.85 -2.85 0.18
CA CYS A 424 10.61 -1.70 -0.27
C CYS A 424 11.35 -1.04 0.89
N LEU A 425 12.40 -0.29 0.55
CA LEU A 425 13.12 0.55 1.49
C LEU A 425 12.51 1.96 1.52
N ARG A 426 12.77 2.70 2.60
CA ARG A 426 12.43 4.13 2.70
C ARG A 426 12.94 4.96 1.51
N THR A 427 14.11 4.58 1.01
CA THR A 427 14.83 5.26 -0.08
C THR A 427 14.39 4.81 -1.46
N ASP A 428 13.58 3.76 -1.57
CA ASP A 428 13.03 3.34 -2.86
C ASP A 428 12.08 4.40 -3.42
N THR A 429 12.04 4.52 -4.75
CA THR A 429 11.22 5.51 -5.43
C THR A 429 9.74 5.11 -5.45
N LEU A 430 8.85 6.11 -5.49
CA LEU A 430 7.42 5.88 -5.67
C LEU A 430 7.13 5.05 -6.93
N LEU A 431 7.88 5.27 -8.01
CA LEU A 431 7.77 4.51 -9.24
C LEU A 431 7.96 3.01 -9.01
N LYS A 432 9.05 2.63 -8.34
CA LYS A 432 9.35 1.22 -8.03
C LYS A 432 8.22 0.57 -7.23
N VAL A 433 7.69 1.29 -6.23
CA VAL A 433 6.56 0.83 -5.41
C VAL A 433 5.28 0.70 -6.24
N MET A 434 4.99 1.65 -7.13
CA MET A 434 3.83 1.59 -8.03
C MET A 434 3.92 0.42 -9.00
N GLU A 435 5.10 0.15 -9.58
CA GLU A 435 5.33 -1.00 -10.47
C GLU A 435 5.16 -2.34 -9.73
N GLN A 436 5.67 -2.44 -8.50
CA GLN A 436 5.46 -3.63 -7.67
C GLN A 436 3.98 -3.83 -7.30
N LEU A 437 3.25 -2.76 -6.94
CA LEU A 437 1.82 -2.82 -6.63
C LEU A 437 0.96 -3.12 -7.87
N ALA A 438 1.42 -2.78 -9.07
CA ALA A 438 0.73 -3.07 -10.32
C ALA A 438 0.73 -4.57 -10.67
N ASN A 439 1.57 -5.38 -10.00
CA ASN A 439 1.59 -6.82 -10.20
C ASN A 439 0.27 -7.46 -9.72
N PRO A 440 -0.36 -8.35 -10.51
CA PRO A 440 -1.56 -9.06 -10.08
C PRO A 440 -1.36 -9.79 -8.75
N GLY A 441 -2.35 -9.70 -7.85
CA GLY A 441 -2.29 -10.34 -6.53
C GLY A 441 -1.57 -9.52 -5.45
N VAL A 442 -0.68 -8.59 -5.82
CA VAL A 442 -0.02 -7.69 -4.87
C VAL A 442 -0.98 -6.59 -4.47
N ARG A 443 -1.40 -6.59 -3.20
CA ARG A 443 -2.30 -5.55 -2.67
C ARG A 443 -1.57 -4.52 -1.83
N ARG A 444 -0.41 -4.90 -1.27
CA ARG A 444 0.39 -4.11 -0.35
C ARG A 444 1.86 -4.43 -0.46
N ILE A 445 2.69 -3.47 -0.07
CA ILE A 445 4.14 -3.56 0.02
C ILE A 445 4.55 -3.14 1.43
N VAL A 446 5.40 -3.94 2.07
CA VAL A 446 5.90 -3.67 3.42
C VAL A 446 7.18 -2.84 3.32
N ILE A 447 7.24 -1.76 4.09
CA ILE A 447 8.43 -0.92 4.20
C ILE A 447 9.31 -1.51 5.29
N VAL A 448 10.56 -1.79 4.96
CA VAL A 448 11.53 -2.39 5.89
C VAL A 448 12.78 -1.54 6.01
N GLU A 449 13.42 -1.60 7.17
CA GLU A 449 14.73 -1.01 7.41
C GLU A 449 15.82 -1.84 6.72
N ALA A 450 16.77 -1.14 6.08
CA ALA A 450 17.89 -1.79 5.41
C ALA A 450 18.80 -2.49 6.44
N GLY A 451 19.15 -3.75 6.18
CA GLY A 451 20.03 -4.55 7.03
C GLY A 451 19.30 -5.34 8.12
N SER A 452 18.46 -4.69 8.93
CA SER A 452 17.70 -5.36 10.00
C SER A 452 16.44 -6.07 9.52
N ASN A 453 15.91 -5.68 8.35
CA ASN A 453 14.61 -6.13 7.83
C ASN A 453 13.43 -5.82 8.79
N ARG A 454 13.62 -4.88 9.72
CA ARG A 454 12.60 -4.45 10.67
C ARG A 454 11.46 -3.74 9.94
N VAL A 455 10.22 -4.09 10.27
CA VAL A 455 9.03 -3.46 9.65
C VAL A 455 8.90 -2.03 10.15
N GLU A 456 8.86 -1.08 9.20
CA GLU A 456 8.67 0.34 9.47
C GLU A 456 7.30 0.86 9.02
N GLY A 457 6.66 0.19 8.07
CA GLY A 457 5.40 0.64 7.52
C GLY A 457 4.83 -0.30 6.46
N ILE A 458 3.69 0.10 5.89
CA ILE A 458 3.03 -0.64 4.81
C ILE A 458 2.31 0.33 3.87
N ILE A 459 2.47 0.11 2.57
CA ILE A 459 1.78 0.88 1.51
C ILE A 459 0.79 -0.05 0.85
N SER A 460 -0.46 0.39 0.73
CA SER A 460 -1.47 -0.34 -0.02
C SER A 460 -1.79 0.29 -1.37
N LEU A 461 -2.39 -0.50 -2.27
CA LEU A 461 -2.92 -0.01 -3.54
C LEU A 461 -3.80 1.23 -3.36
N THR A 462 -4.68 1.24 -2.36
CA THR A 462 -5.59 2.36 -2.10
C THR A 462 -4.85 3.59 -1.62
N ASP A 463 -3.70 3.46 -0.94
CA ASP A 463 -2.91 4.61 -0.50
C ASP A 463 -2.34 5.38 -1.69
N VAL A 464 -1.88 4.68 -2.74
CA VAL A 464 -1.38 5.31 -3.98
C VAL A 464 -2.48 6.16 -4.63
N PHE A 465 -3.67 5.62 -4.79
CA PHE A 465 -4.80 6.37 -5.35
C PHE A 465 -5.37 7.43 -4.38
N ARG A 466 -5.20 7.28 -3.06
CA ARG A 466 -5.56 8.30 -2.07
C ARG A 466 -4.61 9.50 -2.10
N CYS A 467 -3.32 9.25 -2.25
CA CYS A 467 -2.30 10.27 -2.43
C CYS A 467 -2.57 11.14 -3.68
N ASN A 468 -3.17 10.54 -4.71
CA ASN A 468 -3.56 11.23 -5.94
C ASN A 468 -4.90 11.97 -5.87
N SER A 469 -5.74 11.73 -4.85
CA SER A 469 -7.12 12.24 -4.77
C SER A 469 -7.36 13.26 -3.67
N LYS A 470 -6.44 13.46 -2.72
CA LYS A 470 -6.53 14.56 -1.76
C LYS A 470 -5.71 15.77 -2.23
N PRO A 471 -6.26 17.00 -2.23
CA PRO A 471 -5.40 18.17 -2.20
C PRO A 471 -4.51 18.11 -0.95
N PRO A 472 -3.30 18.67 -0.99
CA PRO A 472 -2.45 18.74 0.20
C PRO A 472 -3.25 19.36 1.33
N LEU A 473 -3.18 18.75 2.52
CA LEU A 473 -3.64 19.43 3.72
C LEU A 473 -2.90 20.76 3.78
N SER A 474 -3.64 21.86 3.65
CA SER A 474 -3.16 23.18 4.01
C SER A 474 -2.42 23.07 5.34
N LYS A 475 -1.17 23.51 5.35
CA LYS A 475 -0.29 23.60 6.52
C LYS A 475 -1.12 23.89 7.77
N VAL A 476 -1.09 22.98 8.75
CA VAL A 476 -1.40 23.34 10.14
C VAL A 476 -0.33 24.34 10.53
N THR A 477 -0.61 25.61 10.24
CA THR A 477 0.23 26.73 10.64
C THR A 477 0.07 26.78 12.15
N ALA A 478 1.17 26.56 12.87
CA ALA A 478 1.22 26.79 14.29
C ALA A 478 0.75 28.23 14.55
N ILE A 479 -0.41 28.37 15.19
CA ILE A 479 -0.92 29.68 15.64
C ILE A 479 -0.12 30.01 16.90
N PRO A 480 0.55 31.18 16.97
CA PRO A 480 1.28 31.57 18.16
C PRO A 480 0.31 31.78 19.33
N HIS A 481 0.71 31.28 20.49
CA HIS A 481 0.01 31.45 21.75
C HIS A 481 -0.24 32.93 22.05
N THR A 482 -1.49 33.37 21.93
CA THR A 482 -2.04 34.49 22.70
C THR A 482 -3.46 34.12 23.10
N GLY A 483 -3.72 34.21 24.40
CA GLY A 483 -4.94 33.72 25.02
C GLY A 483 -6.12 34.61 24.69
N GLU A 484 -7.23 34.01 24.26
CA GLU A 484 -8.55 34.61 24.34
C GLU A 484 -9.66 33.53 24.30
N SER A 485 -10.78 33.90 24.90
CA SER A 485 -11.78 33.05 25.57
C SER A 485 -12.54 32.01 24.74
N SER A 486 -12.94 30.96 25.44
CA SER A 486 -13.78 29.85 25.02
C SER A 486 -15.21 30.26 24.64
N LEU A 487 -15.46 30.57 23.37
CA LEU A 487 -16.79 30.38 22.76
C LEU A 487 -16.79 30.29 21.21
N SER A 488 -15.65 30.52 20.56
CA SER A 488 -15.58 30.56 19.08
C SER A 488 -15.10 29.26 18.42
N ARG A 489 -14.78 28.20 19.19
CA ARG A 489 -14.26 26.93 18.65
C ARG A 489 -15.33 25.96 18.11
N THR A 490 -16.62 26.24 18.30
CA THR A 490 -17.69 25.27 17.97
C THR A 490 -18.21 25.36 16.53
N LYS A 491 -17.75 26.32 15.71
CA LYS A 491 -18.30 26.56 14.36
C LYS A 491 -17.48 26.01 13.18
N ILE A 492 -16.31 25.38 13.40
CA ILE A 492 -15.44 24.92 12.30
C ILE A 492 -15.35 23.38 12.19
N LEU A 493 -15.91 22.62 13.15
CA LEU A 493 -15.86 21.15 13.13
C LEU A 493 -17.08 20.46 12.48
N PHE A 494 -18.01 21.19 11.86
CA PHE A 494 -19.33 20.63 11.47
C PHE A 494 -19.55 20.34 9.97
N ASN A 495 -18.54 20.49 9.09
CA ASN A 495 -18.74 20.33 7.64
C ASN A 495 -18.27 19.01 7.02
N HIS A 496 -17.91 18.02 7.83
CA HIS A 496 -17.84 16.65 7.36
C HIS A 496 -18.38 15.79 8.48
N TRP A 497 -19.49 15.12 8.23
CA TRP A 497 -19.90 13.79 8.71
C TRP A 497 -21.41 13.67 8.45
N ASN A 498 -21.76 12.96 7.37
CA ASN A 498 -23.10 12.41 7.20
C ASN A 498 -23.17 11.19 8.12
N ASP A 499 -24.04 11.23 9.14
CA ASP A 499 -24.87 10.09 9.55
C ASP A 499 -25.75 10.47 10.75
N THR A 500 -27.06 10.40 10.55
CA THR A 500 -28.15 10.79 11.45
C THR A 500 -28.16 10.03 12.79
N TYR A 501 -27.34 8.99 12.93
CA TYR A 501 -27.21 8.18 14.15
C TYR A 501 -26.25 8.78 15.19
N CYS A 502 -25.32 9.64 14.79
CA CYS A 502 -24.41 10.31 15.73
C CYS A 502 -25.10 11.43 16.52
N PHE A 503 -26.16 12.04 15.98
CA PHE A 503 -26.88 13.12 16.64
C PHE A 503 -27.61 12.64 17.91
N PHE A 504 -28.16 11.42 17.87
CA PHE A 504 -28.80 10.81 19.05
C PHE A 504 -27.79 10.41 20.13
N ALA A 505 -26.64 9.83 19.74
CA ALA A 505 -25.60 9.44 20.68
C ALA A 505 -24.94 10.67 21.35
N CYS A 506 -24.70 11.74 20.59
CA CYS A 506 -24.14 12.98 21.15
C CYS A 506 -25.14 13.72 22.04
N THR A 507 -26.43 13.71 21.73
CA THR A 507 -27.45 14.34 22.59
C THR A 507 -27.57 13.60 23.93
N ILE A 508 -27.49 12.26 23.94
CA ILE A 508 -27.50 11.46 25.17
C ILE A 508 -26.25 11.74 26.02
N ILE A 509 -25.06 11.84 25.41
CA ILE A 509 -23.81 12.12 26.13
C ILE A 509 -23.78 13.56 26.67
N ILE A 510 -24.38 14.53 25.96
CA ILE A 510 -24.50 15.92 26.41
C ILE A 510 -25.51 16.03 27.56
N ILE A 511 -26.64 15.31 27.50
CA ILE A 511 -27.61 15.24 28.62
C ILE A 511 -26.97 14.59 29.85
N PHE A 512 -26.16 13.53 29.67
CA PHE A 512 -25.40 12.89 30.76
C PHE A 512 -24.34 13.80 31.39
N ARG A 513 -23.79 14.76 30.63
CA ARG A 513 -22.83 15.75 31.16
C ARG A 513 -23.48 16.97 31.81
N ILE A 514 -24.71 17.33 31.40
CA ILE A 514 -25.43 18.48 31.94
C ILE A 514 -26.19 18.11 33.23
N VAL A 515 -26.72 16.89 33.32
CA VAL A 515 -27.47 16.42 34.51
C VAL A 515 -26.55 15.53 35.35
N GLY A 516 -25.63 16.16 36.09
CA GLY A 516 -24.86 15.45 37.11
C GLY A 516 -25.78 14.99 38.24
N ALA A 517 -26.31 13.77 38.19
CA ALA A 517 -27.01 13.16 39.34
C ALA A 517 -27.15 11.63 39.26
N SER A 518 -26.87 11.02 40.41
CA SER A 518 -26.93 9.63 40.89
C SER A 518 -27.88 8.61 40.23
N PHE A 519 -27.40 7.36 40.26
CA PHE A 519 -27.85 6.10 39.65
C PHE A 519 -29.27 5.58 39.98
N VAL A 520 -30.14 6.34 40.67
CA VAL A 520 -31.41 5.81 41.21
C VAL A 520 -32.64 6.09 40.32
N ASN A 521 -32.56 6.95 39.30
CA ASN A 521 -33.72 7.33 38.47
C ASN A 521 -33.76 6.74 37.04
N PHE A 522 -33.05 5.63 36.79
CA PHE A 522 -33.04 4.99 35.45
C PHE A 522 -34.41 4.43 35.03
N LYS A 523 -35.24 4.00 36.00
CA LYS A 523 -36.55 3.36 35.72
C LYS A 523 -37.66 4.35 35.34
N MET A 524 -37.63 5.58 35.87
CA MET A 524 -38.61 6.63 35.55
C MET A 524 -38.35 7.28 34.19
N ILE A 525 -37.08 7.50 33.84
CA ILE A 525 -36.69 8.10 32.55
C ILE A 525 -37.00 7.13 31.39
N PHE A 526 -36.81 5.82 31.59
CA PHE A 526 -37.13 4.81 30.57
C PHE A 526 -38.64 4.70 30.28
N ILE A 527 -39.49 4.84 31.32
CA ILE A 527 -40.96 4.84 31.16
C ILE A 527 -41.44 6.12 30.45
N PHE A 528 -40.84 7.28 30.77
CA PHE A 528 -41.16 8.54 30.09
C PHE A 528 -40.72 8.54 28.61
N PHE A 529 -39.63 7.83 28.28
CA PHE A 529 -39.13 7.68 26.91
C PHE A 529 -40.02 6.75 26.06
N LEU A 530 -40.53 5.66 26.65
CA LEU A 530 -41.45 4.75 25.97
C LEU A 530 -42.83 5.38 25.72
N GLN A 531 -43.33 6.22 26.63
CA GLN A 531 -44.60 6.94 26.43
C GLN A 531 -44.51 8.02 25.34
N ASN A 532 -43.37 8.70 25.18
CA ASN A 532 -43.21 9.72 24.14
C ASN A 532 -42.88 9.16 22.75
N LEU A 533 -42.26 7.98 22.67
CA LEU A 533 -42.03 7.28 21.39
C LEU A 533 -43.35 6.78 20.77
N PHE A 534 -44.34 6.42 21.60
CA PHE A 534 -45.68 6.02 21.15
C PHE A 534 -46.53 7.20 20.64
N ILE A 535 -46.33 8.41 21.16
CA ILE A 535 -47.07 9.61 20.74
C ILE A 535 -46.54 10.15 19.40
N TYR A 536 -45.23 10.03 19.14
CA TYR A 536 -44.64 10.47 17.88
C TYR A 536 -44.95 9.55 16.68
N HIS A 537 -45.23 8.27 16.93
CA HIS A 537 -45.57 7.31 15.86
C HIS A 537 -47.05 7.35 15.41
N SER A 538 -47.90 8.15 16.09
CA SER A 538 -49.35 8.23 15.83
C SER A 538 -49.80 9.47 15.04
N LEU A 539 -48.90 10.43 14.75
CA LEU A 539 -49.26 11.71 14.11
C LEU A 539 -48.68 11.97 12.70
N ALA A 540 -47.98 11.02 12.09
CA ALA A 540 -47.51 11.16 10.71
C ALA A 540 -48.34 10.31 9.72
N LYS A 541 -49.56 10.74 9.41
CA LYS A 541 -50.27 10.34 8.18
C LYS A 541 -50.00 11.41 7.09
N PRO A 542 -49.63 11.04 5.86
CA PRO A 542 -49.60 11.97 4.75
C PRO A 542 -51.03 12.22 4.25
N ILE A 543 -51.47 13.48 4.26
CA ILE A 543 -52.66 13.91 3.52
C ILE A 543 -52.25 14.05 2.05
N VAL A 544 -52.70 13.10 1.24
CA VAL A 544 -52.81 13.20 -0.22
C VAL A 544 -54.08 13.99 -0.53
N SER A 545 -54.00 14.98 -1.42
CA SER A 545 -55.19 15.50 -2.12
C SER A 545 -54.79 16.13 -3.46
N PRO A 546 -55.68 16.15 -4.47
CA PRO A 546 -55.39 15.63 -5.80
C PRO A 546 -55.32 16.70 -6.89
N TRP A 547 -54.59 16.42 -7.96
CA TRP A 547 -54.97 16.60 -9.37
C TRP A 547 -54.25 15.55 -10.21
#